data_AF-A0A523HW20-F1
#
_entry.id   AF-A0A523HW20-F1
#
_cell.length_a   1.000
_cell.length_b   1.000
_cell.length_c   1.000
_cell.angle_alpha   90.00
_cell.angle_beta   90.00
_cell.angle_gamma   90.00
#
_symmetry.space_group_name_H-M   'P 1'
#
loop_
_entity.id
_entity.type
_entity.pdbx_description
1 polymer ?
#
loop_
_entity_poly.entity_id
_entity_poly.type
_entity_poly.pdbx_seq_one_letter_code
_entity_poly.pdbx_strand_id
1 'polypeptide(L)'
;MTEEKIAELDAEENNFSDRERLALEYAERLAVDHHTMDDGFFDRLRTQFDDAEILELGMMAGQYIGFGRLLMVLDLTPKSCPVDGGDVI
;
A
#
# COMPACT_ATOMS: atom_id res chain seq x y z
N MET A 1 -6.52 -11.33 5.20
CA MET A 1 -6.91 -10.96 3.82
C MET A 1 -7.09 -12.24 3.02
N THR A 2 -8.20 -12.42 2.29
CA THR A 2 -8.39 -13.56 1.39
C THR A 2 -7.67 -13.30 0.06
N GLU A 3 -7.27 -14.33 -0.66
CA GLU A 3 -6.61 -14.18 -1.99
C GLU A 3 -7.47 -13.37 -2.96
N GLU A 4 -8.79 -13.50 -2.87
CA GLU A 4 -9.77 -12.71 -3.61
C GLU A 4 -9.61 -11.20 -3.35
N LYS A 5 -9.44 -10.78 -2.09
CA LYS A 5 -9.18 -9.37 -1.75
C LYS A 5 -7.81 -8.88 -2.24
N ILE A 6 -6.83 -9.77 -2.42
CA ILE A 6 -5.51 -9.39 -2.97
C ILE A 6 -5.65 -9.08 -4.46
N ALA A 7 -6.43 -9.89 -5.19
CA ALA A 7 -6.66 -9.71 -6.62
C ALA A 7 -7.40 -8.41 -6.96
N GLU A 8 -8.21 -7.90 -6.03
CA GLU A 8 -8.97 -6.64 -6.20
C GLU A 8 -8.14 -5.37 -5.92
N LEU A 9 -6.87 -5.46 -5.48
CA LEU A 9 -6.06 -4.28 -5.15
C LEU A 9 -5.91 -3.30 -6.32
N ASP A 10 -5.80 -3.82 -7.54
CA ASP A 10 -5.66 -3.03 -8.78
C ASP A 10 -7.00 -2.81 -9.51
N ALA A 11 -8.13 -3.26 -8.93
CA ALA A 11 -9.44 -3.17 -9.57
C ALA A 11 -10.10 -1.80 -9.35
N GLU A 12 -10.73 -1.26 -10.39
CA GLU A 12 -11.48 0.01 -10.33
C GLU A 12 -12.70 -0.07 -9.38
N GLU A 13 -13.30 -1.25 -9.23
CA GLU A 13 -14.30 -1.57 -8.21
C GLU A 13 -13.75 -2.68 -7.30
N ASN A 14 -13.62 -2.39 -6.01
CA ASN A 14 -13.14 -3.34 -5.00
C ASN A 14 -14.09 -3.35 -3.79
N ASN A 15 -14.13 -4.47 -3.07
CA ASN A 15 -14.97 -4.67 -1.90
C ASN A 15 -14.26 -4.25 -0.60
N PHE A 16 -13.41 -3.22 -0.65
CA PHE A 16 -12.74 -2.69 0.54
C PHE A 16 -13.72 -1.85 1.36
N SER A 17 -13.70 -2.08 2.68
CA SER A 17 -14.37 -1.20 3.64
C SER A 17 -13.74 0.19 3.63
N ASP A 18 -14.45 1.19 4.16
CA ASP A 18 -13.94 2.56 4.29
C ASP A 18 -12.62 2.63 5.07
N ARG A 19 -12.49 1.80 6.11
CA ARG A 19 -11.26 1.66 6.91
C ARG A 19 -10.10 1.09 6.08
N GLU A 20 -10.35 0.04 5.28
CA GLU A 20 -9.33 -0.55 4.40
C GLU A 20 -8.90 0.43 3.29
N ARG A 21 -9.86 1.12 2.67
CA ARG A 21 -9.59 2.12 1.63
C ARG A 21 -8.76 3.29 2.15
N LEU A 22 -9.05 3.78 3.36
CA LEU A 22 -8.23 4.82 4.00
C LEU A 22 -6.82 4.32 4.36
N ALA A 23 -6.65 3.06 4.75
CA ALA A 23 -5.33 2.47 4.98
C ALA A 23 -4.51 2.35 3.69
N LEU A 24 -5.15 1.98 2.57
CA LEU A 24 -4.52 1.94 1.25
C LEU A 24 -4.10 3.35 0.80
N GLU A 25 -4.99 4.34 0.91
CA GLU A 25 -4.68 5.74 0.60
C GLU A 25 -3.53 6.27 1.48
N TYR A 26 -3.50 5.90 2.76
CA TYR A 26 -2.40 6.24 3.67
C TYR A 26 -1.07 5.66 3.18
N ALA A 27 -1.03 4.37 2.85
CA ALA A 27 0.18 3.69 2.38
C ALA A 27 0.68 4.27 1.05
N GLU A 28 -0.22 4.56 0.12
CA GLU A 28 0.09 5.18 -1.17
C GLU A 28 0.69 6.57 -0.99
N ARG A 29 0.00 7.46 -0.25
CA ARG A 29 0.52 8.81 0.03
C ARG A 29 1.87 8.75 0.72
N LEU A 30 2.05 7.89 1.73
CA LEU A 30 3.33 7.76 2.41
C LEU A 30 4.46 7.31 1.45
N ALA A 31 4.15 6.45 0.48
CA ALA A 31 5.13 5.92 -0.46
C ALA A 31 5.56 6.93 -1.53
N VAL A 32 4.61 7.69 -2.11
CA VAL A 32 4.84 8.50 -3.32
C VAL A 32 4.56 9.99 -3.17
N ASP A 33 3.78 10.43 -2.17
CA ASP A 33 3.37 11.84 -2.02
C ASP A 33 3.09 12.26 -0.57
N HIS A 34 4.07 12.02 0.33
CA HIS A 34 3.91 12.23 1.77
C HIS A 34 3.69 13.69 2.18
N HIS A 35 3.94 14.65 1.28
CA HIS A 35 3.66 16.07 1.52
C HIS A 35 2.16 16.39 1.51
N THR A 36 1.32 15.54 0.91
CA THR A 36 -0.14 15.71 0.89
C THR A 36 -0.85 15.18 2.14
N MET A 37 -0.11 14.63 3.10
CA MET A 37 -0.65 14.14 4.36
C MET A 37 -0.83 15.32 5.33
N ASP A 38 -1.76 16.21 5.01
CA ASP A 38 -2.10 17.38 5.82
C ASP A 38 -3.05 17.07 6.98
N ASP A 39 -3.35 18.07 7.80
CA ASP A 39 -4.26 17.93 8.94
C ASP A 39 -5.64 17.40 8.52
N GLY A 40 -6.15 17.84 7.36
CA GLY A 40 -7.43 17.39 6.84
C GLY A 40 -7.44 15.90 6.49
N PHE A 41 -6.34 15.37 5.95
CA PHE A 41 -6.17 13.94 5.74
C PHE A 41 -6.16 13.17 7.07
N PHE A 42 -5.40 13.63 8.06
CA PHE A 42 -5.34 12.97 9.37
C PHE A 42 -6.68 13.05 10.13
N ASP A 43 -7.45 14.11 9.97
CA ASP A 43 -8.80 14.21 10.54
C ASP A 43 -9.74 13.16 9.94
N ARG A 44 -9.67 12.90 8.63
CA ARG A 44 -10.41 11.78 8.02
C ARG A 44 -9.92 10.43 8.53
N LEU A 45 -8.60 10.26 8.67
CA LEU A 45 -8.00 9.04 9.18
C LEU A 45 -8.51 8.70 10.58
N ARG A 46 -8.63 9.71 11.45
CA ARG A 46 -9.15 9.59 12.82
C ARG A 46 -10.64 9.21 12.91
N THR A 47 -11.38 9.25 11.80
CA THR A 47 -12.76 8.73 11.77
C THR A 47 -12.79 7.20 11.77
N GLN A 48 -11.71 6.54 11.36
CA GLN A 48 -11.61 5.09 11.25
C GLN A 48 -10.52 4.48 12.13
N PHE A 49 -9.50 5.24 12.53
CA PHE A 49 -8.34 4.76 13.29
C PHE A 49 -8.07 5.64 14.52
N ASP A 50 -7.58 5.06 15.60
CA ASP A 50 -7.03 5.84 16.71
C ASP A 50 -5.55 6.23 16.47
N ASP A 51 -5.00 7.13 17.30
CA ASP A 51 -3.62 7.62 17.12
C ASP A 51 -2.56 6.50 17.22
N ALA A 52 -2.82 5.44 18.00
CA ALA A 52 -1.90 4.31 18.10
C ALA A 52 -1.96 3.46 16.83
N GLU A 53 -3.15 3.19 16.30
CA GLU A 53 -3.35 2.50 15.03
C GLU A 53 -2.73 3.28 13.86
N ILE A 54 -2.84 4.62 13.85
CA ILE A 54 -2.21 5.48 12.84
C ILE A 54 -0.68 5.37 12.89
N LEU A 55 -0.10 5.36 14.09
CA LEU A 55 1.33 5.15 14.28
C LEU A 55 1.76 3.76 13.75
N GLU A 56 1.00 2.72 14.09
CA GLU A 56 1.27 1.35 13.64
C GLU A 56 1.17 1.21 12.11
N LEU A 57 0.17 1.85 11.48
CA LEU A 57 0.07 1.95 10.02
C LEU A 57 1.33 2.57 9.41
N GLY A 58 1.81 3.68 9.97
CA GLY A 58 3.04 4.35 9.55
C GLY A 58 4.27 3.47 9.68
N MET A 59 4.40 2.75 10.80
CA MET A 59 5.52 1.83 11.04
C MET A 59 5.55 0.69 10.03
N MET A 60 4.40 0.05 9.77
CA MET A 60 4.32 -1.06 8.82
C MET A 60 4.54 -0.59 7.38
N ALA A 61 3.86 0.47 6.96
CA ALA A 61 4.04 1.01 5.61
C ALA A 61 5.49 1.48 5.38
N GLY A 62 6.07 2.22 6.32
CA GLY A 62 7.45 2.69 6.25
C GLY A 62 8.47 1.56 6.16
N GLN A 63 8.28 0.49 6.93
CA GLN A 63 9.14 -0.70 6.90
C GLN A 63 9.18 -1.34 5.50
N TYR A 64 8.01 -1.55 4.89
CA TYR A 64 7.93 -2.21 3.58
C TYR A 64 8.35 -1.30 2.42
N ILE A 65 8.09 0.01 2.50
CA ILE A 65 8.62 1.00 1.54
C ILE A 65 10.15 0.98 1.57
N GLY A 66 10.75 1.01 2.77
CA GLY A 66 12.19 0.95 2.95
C GLY A 66 12.80 -0.35 2.43
N PHE A 67 12.16 -1.48 2.71
CA PHE A 67 12.59 -2.79 2.21
C PHE A 67 12.49 -2.89 0.68
N GLY A 68 11.41 -2.42 0.05
CA GLY A 68 11.31 -2.38 -1.41
C GLY A 68 12.48 -1.62 -2.04
N ARG A 69 12.80 -0.43 -1.49
CA ARG A 69 13.96 0.37 -1.94
C ARG A 69 15.29 -0.36 -1.74
N LEU A 70 15.48 -1.02 -0.60
CA LEU A 70 16.70 -1.78 -0.31
C LEU A 70 16.87 -2.96 -1.29
N LEU A 71 15.81 -3.72 -1.56
CA LEU A 71 15.83 -4.83 -2.51
C LEU A 71 16.19 -4.37 -3.92
N MET A 72 15.67 -3.21 -4.35
CA MET A 72 16.01 -2.59 -5.63
C MET A 72 17.49 -2.17 -5.69
N VAL A 73 18.02 -1.57 -4.62
CA VAL A 73 19.44 -1.16 -4.53
C VAL A 73 20.38 -2.36 -4.59
N LEU A 74 20.00 -3.47 -3.95
CA LEU A 74 20.79 -4.70 -3.89
C LEU A 74 20.56 -5.62 -5.11
N ASP A 75 19.69 -5.24 -6.05
CA ASP A 75 19.36 -6.03 -7.24
C ASP A 75 18.80 -7.43 -6.90
N LEU A 76 18.03 -7.51 -5.81
CA LEU A 76 17.44 -8.74 -5.27
C LEU A 76 15.99 -8.98 -5.71
N THR A 77 15.44 -8.12 -6.57
CA THR A 77 14.13 -8.33 -7.17
C THR A 77 14.22 -9.32 -8.33
N PRO A 78 13.26 -10.25 -8.50
CA PRO A 78 13.25 -11.12 -9.67
C PRO A 78 13.24 -10.26 -10.94
N LYS A 79 14.29 -10.37 -11.78
CA LYS A 79 14.39 -9.60 -13.04
C LYS A 79 13.38 -10.03 -14.11
N SER A 80 12.75 -11.17 -13.90
CA SER A 80 11.63 -11.70 -14.66
C SER A 80 11.29 -13.03 -14.00
N CYS A 81 10.08 -13.19 -13.47
CA CYS A 81 9.46 -14.50 -13.61
C CYS A 81 8.82 -14.47 -14.99
N PRO A 82 9.19 -15.36 -15.94
CA PRO A 82 8.28 -15.66 -17.01
C PRO A 82 6.99 -16.13 -16.32
N VAL A 83 5.90 -15.41 -16.52
CA VAL A 83 4.60 -16.05 -16.39
C VAL A 83 4.60 -17.12 -17.46
N ASP A 84 4.73 -18.39 -17.06
CA ASP A 84 4.52 -19.49 -18.01
C ASP A 84 3.08 -19.38 -18.49
N GLY A 85 2.89 -18.81 -19.70
CA GLY A 85 1.61 -18.77 -20.40
C GLY A 85 1.11 -17.43 -20.98
N GLY A 86 1.91 -16.36 -21.03
CA GLY A 86 1.50 -15.11 -21.70
C GLY A 86 2.29 -14.84 -22.98
N ASP A 87 1.69 -15.11 -24.13
CA ASP A 87 2.27 -14.84 -25.45
C ASP A 87 2.78 -13.39 -25.57
N VAL A 88 4.00 -13.28 -26.08
CA VAL A 88 4.63 -12.03 -26.52
C VAL A 88 3.88 -11.53 -27.76
N ILE A 89 3.34 -10.32 -27.67
CA ILE A 89 3.10 -9.45 -28.84
C ILE A 89 4.06 -8.26 -28.78
#